data_AF-A0A3D3BMH7-F1
#
_entry.id   AF-A0A3D3BMH7-F1
#
_cell.length_a   1.000
_cell.length_b   1.000
_cell.length_c   1.000
_cell.angle_alpha   90.00
_cell.angle_beta   90.00
_cell.angle_gamma   90.00
#
_symmetry.space_group_name_H-M   'P 1'
#
loop_
_entity.id
_entity.type
_entity.pdbx_description
1 polymer ?
#
loop_
_entity_poly.entity_id
_entity_poly.type
_entity_poly.pdbx_seq_one_letter_code
_entity_poly.pdbx_strand_id
1 'polypeptide(L)'
;MSSTEAQIFYLSAGKVSAGLARDRLWQVKVGSAYLRLLIDDQEVGSMPVPESGWFLVPESQYLRIQLVAETKISFESRLPLALIPRLGDLGRNQLIRPIRQMMAASGIDDSLIDWVVKLAQPSFRSWFGESLDHAIQFKQPMSPDIETPLISDHGPRTSLENTSVMEERRVMWVLFVIALLSIISVTSWLGALVAIEASGFSLSYNYIVLAVGCAGLIAGSVWAVSQLASNFPDVRPVGLATALAMTLLILLFEAPVLALSMIFSGSLIAGAYWVYVKRLLPGLPAIDQPMSWLSRRLARDGVSSVRERVLEVWDQASQ
;
A
#
# COMPACT_ATOMS: atom_id res chain seq x y z
N MET A 1 -14.74 9.67 10.71
CA MET A 1 -16.15 9.60 11.13
C MET A 1 -16.87 8.67 10.18
N SER A 2 -17.13 7.42 10.60
CA SER A 2 -17.70 6.35 9.78
C SER A 2 -19.21 6.30 10.03
N SER A 3 -20.02 6.83 9.11
CA SER A 3 -21.46 6.60 9.14
C SER A 3 -21.73 5.15 8.73
N THR A 4 -22.14 4.34 9.70
CA THR A 4 -22.74 3.02 9.54
C THR A 4 -24.24 3.17 9.25
N GLU A 5 -24.61 4.06 8.32
CA GLU A 5 -25.97 4.06 7.76
C GLU A 5 -25.99 3.14 6.55
N ALA A 6 -26.90 2.16 6.56
CA ALA A 6 -27.18 1.31 5.42
C ALA A 6 -27.68 2.20 4.27
N GLN A 7 -26.79 2.59 3.36
CA GLN A 7 -27.16 3.35 2.17
C GLN A 7 -28.00 2.45 1.26
N ILE A 8 -29.29 2.75 1.19
CA ILE A 8 -30.23 2.11 0.26
C ILE A 8 -30.15 2.87 -1.05
N PHE A 9 -29.75 2.17 -2.10
CA PHE A 9 -29.67 2.68 -3.46
C PHE A 9 -30.91 2.27 -4.25
N TYR A 10 -31.36 3.15 -5.14
CA TYR A 10 -32.50 2.90 -6.02
C TYR A 10 -32.04 2.90 -7.46
N LEU A 11 -32.47 1.89 -8.22
CA LEU A 11 -32.28 1.84 -9.66
C LEU A 11 -33.64 1.79 -10.36
N SER A 12 -33.79 2.57 -11.42
CA SER A 12 -34.94 2.45 -12.32
C SER A 12 -34.73 1.32 -13.33
N ALA A 13 -35.83 0.81 -13.87
CA ALA A 13 -35.83 -0.25 -14.88
C ALA A 13 -34.97 0.15 -16.10
N GLY A 14 -34.17 -0.80 -16.59
CA GLY A 14 -33.27 -0.62 -17.74
C GLY A 14 -32.02 0.20 -17.47
N LYS A 15 -31.78 0.64 -16.22
CA LYS A 15 -30.54 1.32 -15.83
C LYS A 15 -29.51 0.33 -15.31
N VAL A 16 -28.25 0.77 -15.32
CA VAL A 16 -27.09 0.04 -14.82
C VAL A 16 -26.56 0.77 -13.57
N SER A 17 -26.09 0.02 -12.58
CA SER A 17 -25.46 0.60 -11.39
C SER A 17 -24.20 1.41 -11.74
N ALA A 18 -24.05 2.59 -11.14
CA ALA A 18 -22.92 3.50 -11.37
C ALA A 18 -21.59 3.04 -10.73
N GLY A 19 -21.42 1.72 -10.56
CA GLY A 19 -20.31 1.10 -9.85
C GLY A 19 -20.74 0.58 -8.48
N LEU A 20 -20.70 -0.74 -8.32
CA LEU A 20 -20.84 -1.37 -7.02
C LEU A 20 -19.50 -1.31 -6.29
N ALA A 21 -19.51 -0.95 -5.01
CA ALA A 21 -18.33 -1.07 -4.17
C ALA A 21 -17.85 -2.53 -4.15
N ARG A 22 -16.56 -2.70 -4.47
CA ARG A 22 -15.84 -3.97 -4.42
C ARG A 22 -15.62 -4.39 -2.96
N ASP A 23 -15.24 -5.64 -2.74
CA ASP A 23 -15.04 -6.25 -1.41
C ASP A 23 -16.31 -6.22 -0.54
N ARG A 24 -17.49 -6.37 -1.16
CA ARG A 24 -18.75 -6.29 -0.41
C ARG A 24 -19.80 -7.28 -0.86
N LEU A 25 -20.59 -7.69 0.12
CA LEU A 25 -21.84 -8.40 -0.02
C LEU A 25 -22.98 -7.38 -0.16
N TRP A 26 -23.74 -7.54 -1.23
CA TRP A 26 -24.87 -6.70 -1.60
C TRP A 26 -26.17 -7.49 -1.50
N GLN A 27 -27.25 -6.78 -1.18
CA GLN A 27 -28.59 -7.37 -1.12
C GLN A 27 -29.56 -6.53 -1.94
N VAL A 28 -30.27 -7.18 -2.88
CA VAL A 28 -31.46 -6.63 -3.53
C VAL A 28 -32.67 -6.95 -2.66
N LYS A 29 -33.38 -5.93 -2.17
CA LYS A 29 -34.59 -6.12 -1.34
C LYS A 29 -35.86 -6.30 -2.15
N VAL A 30 -35.96 -5.56 -3.24
CA VAL A 30 -37.20 -5.44 -4.03
C VAL A 30 -36.86 -5.37 -5.50
N GLY A 31 -37.63 -6.09 -6.30
CA GLY A 31 -37.56 -6.13 -7.75
C GLY A 31 -36.60 -7.20 -8.28
N SER A 32 -36.50 -7.25 -9.60
CA SER A 32 -35.69 -8.17 -10.39
C SER A 32 -34.56 -7.45 -11.09
N ALA A 33 -33.40 -8.08 -11.10
CA ALA A 33 -32.19 -7.58 -11.72
C ALA A 33 -31.33 -8.77 -12.16
N TYR A 34 -30.42 -8.50 -13.07
CA TYR A 34 -29.36 -9.43 -13.44
C TYR A 34 -27.99 -8.77 -13.24
N LEU A 35 -27.01 -9.60 -12.95
CA LEU A 35 -25.61 -9.23 -12.84
C LEU A 35 -24.97 -9.43 -14.21
N ARG A 36 -24.34 -8.38 -14.73
CA ARG A 36 -23.47 -8.43 -15.90
C ARG A 36 -22.03 -8.52 -15.44
N LEU A 37 -21.32 -9.52 -15.94
CA LEU A 37 -19.93 -9.82 -15.64
C LEU A 37 -19.06 -9.35 -16.80
N LEU A 38 -18.16 -8.41 -16.52
CA LEU A 38 -17.25 -7.83 -17.50
C LEU A 38 -15.81 -8.23 -17.17
N ILE A 39 -15.06 -8.71 -18.15
CA ILE A 39 -13.61 -8.91 -18.09
C ILE A 39 -13.00 -8.08 -19.21
N ASP A 40 -12.01 -7.24 -18.89
CA ASP A 40 -11.40 -6.29 -19.85
C ASP A 40 -12.45 -5.44 -20.60
N ASP A 41 -13.49 -5.01 -19.88
CA ASP A 41 -14.65 -4.25 -20.38
C ASP A 41 -15.49 -4.96 -21.47
N GLN A 42 -15.31 -6.27 -21.64
CA GLN A 42 -16.16 -7.13 -22.47
C GLN A 42 -17.13 -7.96 -21.62
N GLU A 43 -18.39 -8.08 -22.06
CA GLU A 43 -19.38 -8.94 -21.42
C GLU A 43 -19.04 -10.41 -21.66
N VAL A 44 -18.62 -11.08 -20.59
CA VAL A 44 -18.28 -12.51 -20.61
C VAL A 44 -19.49 -13.35 -20.24
N GLY A 45 -20.39 -12.81 -19.41
CA GLY A 45 -21.64 -13.46 -19.10
C GLY A 45 -22.58 -12.62 -18.25
N SER A 46 -23.80 -13.13 -18.11
CA SER A 46 -24.85 -12.54 -17.31
C SER A 46 -25.53 -13.61 -16.46
N MET A 47 -25.88 -13.27 -15.23
CA MET A 47 -26.66 -14.16 -14.35
C MET A 47 -27.80 -13.39 -13.68
N PRO A 48 -28.97 -14.01 -13.47
CA PRO A 48 -30.02 -13.38 -12.66
C PRO A 48 -29.54 -13.23 -11.22
N VAL A 49 -30.03 -12.20 -10.53
CA VAL A 49 -29.83 -12.10 -9.07
C VAL A 49 -30.55 -13.27 -8.40
N PRO A 50 -29.89 -14.01 -7.48
CA PRO A 50 -30.51 -15.13 -6.78
C PRO A 50 -31.79 -14.75 -6.04
N GLU A 51 -32.71 -15.70 -5.83
CA GLU A 51 -33.97 -15.47 -5.10
C GLU A 51 -33.76 -14.97 -3.66
N SER A 52 -32.62 -15.31 -3.06
CA SER A 52 -32.23 -14.81 -1.73
C SER A 52 -31.91 -13.31 -1.72
N GLY A 53 -31.76 -12.70 -2.90
CA GLY A 53 -31.38 -11.30 -3.11
C GLY A 53 -29.90 -11.02 -2.86
N TRP A 54 -29.14 -12.00 -2.39
CA TRP A 54 -27.74 -11.83 -2.01
C TRP A 54 -26.80 -12.11 -3.18
N PHE A 55 -25.88 -11.19 -3.41
CA PHE A 55 -24.78 -11.37 -4.35
C PHE A 55 -23.52 -10.70 -3.83
N LEU A 56 -22.36 -11.17 -4.30
CA LEU A 56 -21.08 -10.64 -3.89
C LEU A 56 -20.38 -9.92 -5.02
N VAL A 57 -19.54 -8.95 -4.66
CA VAL A 57 -18.66 -8.24 -5.59
C VAL A 57 -17.22 -8.40 -5.11
N PRO A 58 -16.40 -9.25 -5.77
CA PRO A 58 -15.02 -9.49 -5.38
C PRO A 58 -14.15 -8.24 -5.50
N GLU A 59 -13.05 -8.24 -4.75
CA GLU A 59 -11.92 -7.36 -4.98
C GLU A 59 -11.01 -7.97 -6.06
N SER A 60 -11.41 -7.84 -7.32
CA SER A 60 -10.64 -8.31 -8.48
C SER A 60 -10.21 -7.14 -9.35
N GLN A 61 -9.05 -7.23 -9.98
CA GLN A 61 -8.56 -6.24 -10.93
C GLN A 61 -9.20 -6.41 -12.31
N TYR A 62 -9.47 -7.65 -12.72
CA TYR A 62 -9.95 -7.98 -14.07
C TYR A 62 -11.47 -8.13 -14.16
N LEU A 63 -12.12 -8.68 -13.13
CA LEU A 63 -13.56 -8.89 -13.11
C LEU A 63 -14.30 -7.66 -12.58
N ARG A 64 -15.21 -7.11 -13.38
CA ARG A 64 -16.14 -6.05 -12.98
C ARG A 64 -17.56 -6.58 -13.01
N ILE A 65 -18.31 -6.31 -11.95
CA ILE A 65 -19.71 -6.70 -11.83
C ILE A 65 -20.58 -5.45 -11.88
N GLN A 66 -21.56 -5.46 -12.77
CA GLN A 66 -22.57 -4.43 -12.91
C GLN A 66 -23.96 -5.00 -12.62
N LEU A 67 -24.77 -4.26 -11.87
CA LEU A 67 -26.16 -4.63 -11.62
C LEU A 67 -27.04 -3.92 -12.63
N VAL A 68 -27.80 -4.67 -13.42
CA VAL A 68 -28.75 -4.14 -14.39
C VAL A 68 -30.16 -4.45 -13.90
N ALA A 69 -30.95 -3.41 -13.69
CA ALA A 69 -32.30 -3.58 -13.16
C ALA A 69 -33.28 -3.86 -14.29
N GLU A 70 -34.05 -4.93 -14.19
CA GLU A 70 -35.16 -5.21 -15.11
C GLU A 70 -36.41 -4.43 -14.69
N THR A 71 -36.63 -4.34 -13.38
CA THR A 71 -37.71 -3.58 -12.75
C THR A 71 -37.13 -2.49 -11.86
N LYS A 72 -37.97 -1.66 -11.22
CA LYS A 72 -37.45 -0.70 -10.24
C LYS A 72 -36.96 -1.46 -9.01
N ILE A 73 -35.67 -1.37 -8.72
CA ILE A 73 -35.03 -2.10 -7.62
C ILE A 73 -34.55 -1.17 -6.51
N SER A 74 -34.52 -1.73 -5.30
CA SER A 74 -33.79 -1.16 -4.16
C SER A 74 -32.74 -2.16 -3.67
N PHE A 75 -31.49 -1.72 -3.55
CA PHE A 75 -30.39 -2.56 -3.12
C PHE A 75 -29.49 -1.84 -2.12
N GLU A 76 -28.82 -2.59 -1.26
CA GLU A 76 -27.99 -2.00 -0.20
C GLU A 76 -26.70 -2.80 0.00
N SER A 77 -25.68 -2.10 0.49
CA SER A 77 -24.41 -2.69 0.88
C SER A 77 -24.49 -3.13 2.33
N ARG A 78 -24.35 -4.44 2.60
CA ARG A 78 -24.59 -5.00 3.94
C ARG A 78 -23.31 -5.32 4.70
N LEU A 79 -22.38 -6.04 4.06
CA LEU A 79 -21.26 -6.64 4.77
C LEU A 79 -19.98 -6.61 3.92
N PRO A 80 -18.82 -6.21 4.47
CA PRO A 80 -17.53 -6.48 3.85
C PRO A 80 -17.24 -7.99 3.72
N LEU A 81 -16.55 -8.43 2.66
CA LEU A 81 -16.26 -9.87 2.48
C LEU A 81 -15.37 -10.41 3.61
N ALA A 82 -14.52 -9.57 4.21
CA ALA A 82 -13.71 -9.92 5.37
C ALA A 82 -14.51 -10.43 6.58
N LEU A 83 -15.81 -10.11 6.67
CA LEU A 83 -16.68 -10.57 7.74
C LEU A 83 -17.50 -11.81 7.38
N ILE A 84 -17.42 -12.32 6.14
CA ILE A 84 -18.09 -13.56 5.73
C ILE A 84 -17.71 -14.77 6.61
N PRO A 85 -16.45 -14.95 7.02
CA PRO A 85 -16.08 -16.06 7.90
C PRO A 85 -16.80 -16.03 9.25
N ARG A 86 -17.26 -14.85 9.69
CA ARG A 86 -18.04 -14.64 10.93
C ARG A 86 -19.55 -14.84 10.73
N LEU A 87 -20.03 -15.01 9.50
CA LEU A 87 -21.40 -15.45 9.25
C LEU A 87 -21.54 -16.89 9.76
N GLY A 88 -22.69 -17.20 10.37
CA GLY A 88 -23.02 -18.57 10.75
C GLY A 88 -23.11 -19.50 9.53
N ASP A 89 -23.06 -20.81 9.75
CA ASP A 89 -23.03 -21.84 8.70
C ASP A 89 -24.16 -21.70 7.67
N LEU A 90 -25.37 -21.38 8.14
CA LEU A 90 -26.53 -21.17 7.28
C LEU A 90 -26.34 -19.98 6.31
N GLY A 91 -25.75 -18.88 6.80
CA GLY A 91 -25.48 -17.70 5.98
C GLY A 91 -24.42 -17.99 4.92
N ARG A 92 -23.35 -18.71 5.29
CA ARG A 92 -22.29 -19.12 4.36
C ARG A 92 -22.82 -20.06 3.28
N ASN A 93 -23.65 -21.04 3.66
CA ASN A 93 -24.25 -21.99 2.71
C ASN A 93 -25.17 -21.33 1.69
N GLN A 94 -25.88 -20.26 2.08
CA GLN A 94 -26.70 -19.49 1.14
C GLN A 94 -25.88 -18.75 0.09
N LEU A 95 -24.60 -18.46 0.35
CA LEU A 95 -23.70 -17.77 -0.59
C LEU A 95 -23.05 -18.71 -1.60
N ILE A 96 -22.92 -20.01 -1.29
CA ILE A 96 -22.24 -20.98 -2.16
C ILE A 96 -22.90 -21.04 -3.54
N ARG A 97 -24.23 -21.19 -3.59
CA ARG A 97 -24.97 -21.30 -4.86
C ARG A 97 -24.82 -20.04 -5.74
N PRO A 98 -25.03 -18.81 -5.22
CA PRO A 98 -24.72 -17.58 -5.94
C PRO A 98 -23.29 -17.50 -6.48
N ILE A 99 -22.30 -17.91 -5.68
CA ILE A 99 -20.88 -17.89 -6.09
C ILE A 99 -20.66 -18.83 -7.26
N ARG A 100 -21.11 -20.08 -7.17
CA ARG A 100 -20.96 -21.06 -8.26
C ARG A 100 -21.62 -20.60 -9.56
N GLN A 101 -22.81 -19.98 -9.45
CA GLN A 101 -23.50 -19.42 -10.62
C GLN A 101 -22.69 -18.28 -11.25
N MET A 102 -22.07 -17.43 -10.44
CA MET A 102 -21.20 -16.36 -10.92
C MET A 102 -19.96 -16.92 -11.63
N MET A 103 -19.30 -17.91 -11.03
CA MET A 103 -18.12 -18.57 -11.62
C MET A 103 -18.47 -19.20 -12.97
N ALA A 104 -19.56 -19.98 -13.02
CA ALA A 104 -20.05 -20.59 -14.24
C ALA A 104 -20.40 -19.55 -15.33
N ALA A 105 -21.07 -18.45 -14.96
CA ALA A 105 -21.41 -17.38 -15.90
C ALA A 105 -20.17 -16.61 -16.39
N SER A 106 -19.11 -16.51 -15.59
CA SER A 106 -17.82 -15.94 -16.00
C SER A 106 -16.94 -16.91 -16.80
N GLY A 107 -17.36 -18.17 -16.97
CA GLY A 107 -16.55 -19.21 -17.62
C GLY A 107 -15.32 -19.66 -16.82
N ILE A 108 -15.31 -19.42 -15.50
CA ILE A 108 -14.22 -19.83 -14.61
C ILE A 108 -14.58 -21.17 -13.96
N ASP A 109 -13.69 -22.14 -14.06
CA ASP A 109 -13.86 -23.46 -13.45
C ASP A 109 -13.49 -23.44 -11.95
N ASP A 110 -14.46 -23.76 -11.10
CA ASP A 110 -14.35 -23.82 -9.64
C ASP A 110 -14.46 -25.25 -9.08
N SER A 111 -14.37 -26.29 -9.93
CA SER A 111 -14.59 -27.70 -9.56
C SER A 111 -13.67 -28.23 -8.44
N LEU A 112 -12.48 -27.66 -8.31
CA LEU A 112 -11.48 -28.04 -7.31
C LEU A 112 -11.71 -27.39 -5.93
N ILE A 113 -12.71 -26.52 -5.80
CA ILE A 113 -12.89 -25.68 -4.61
C ILE A 113 -14.00 -26.22 -3.71
N ASP A 114 -13.62 -26.50 -2.46
CA ASP A 114 -14.58 -26.65 -1.37
C ASP A 114 -14.95 -25.29 -0.78
N TRP A 115 -16.04 -24.72 -1.28
CA TRP A 115 -16.56 -23.42 -0.84
C TRP A 115 -16.96 -23.41 0.65
N VAL A 116 -17.35 -24.54 1.22
CA VAL A 116 -17.74 -24.61 2.65
C VAL A 116 -16.52 -24.30 3.51
N VAL A 117 -15.40 -24.93 3.18
CA VAL A 117 -14.12 -24.72 3.88
C VAL A 117 -13.58 -23.33 3.58
N LYS A 118 -13.59 -22.89 2.32
CA LYS A 118 -13.01 -21.60 1.92
C LYS A 118 -13.74 -20.39 2.47
N LEU A 119 -15.07 -20.40 2.51
CA LEU A 119 -15.84 -19.30 3.11
C LEU A 119 -15.65 -19.20 4.63
N ALA A 120 -15.19 -20.26 5.29
CA ALA A 120 -14.90 -20.26 6.72
C ALA A 120 -13.51 -19.70 7.06
N GLN A 121 -12.62 -19.55 6.07
CA GLN A 121 -11.26 -19.09 6.30
C GLN A 121 -11.20 -17.57 6.50
N PRO A 122 -10.45 -17.06 7.50
CA PRO A 122 -10.30 -15.63 7.72
C PRO A 122 -9.61 -14.90 6.54
N SER A 123 -8.84 -15.62 5.73
CA SER A 123 -8.19 -15.14 4.51
C SER A 123 -9.07 -15.20 3.26
N PHE A 124 -10.36 -15.52 3.38
CA PHE A 124 -11.27 -15.65 2.23
C PHE A 124 -11.24 -14.43 1.30
N ARG A 125 -11.24 -13.22 1.87
CA ARG A 125 -11.22 -11.97 1.07
C ARG A 125 -10.01 -11.91 0.14
N SER A 126 -8.79 -12.05 0.67
CA SER A 126 -7.56 -11.94 -0.12
C SER A 126 -7.46 -13.10 -1.09
N TRP A 127 -7.74 -14.32 -0.62
CA TRP A 127 -7.70 -15.52 -1.45
C TRP A 127 -8.64 -15.41 -2.65
N PHE A 128 -9.88 -15.00 -2.42
CA PHE A 128 -10.90 -14.97 -3.47
C PHE A 128 -10.57 -13.95 -4.56
N GLY A 129 -10.00 -12.78 -4.21
CA GLY A 129 -9.54 -11.79 -5.18
C GLY A 129 -8.37 -12.29 -6.03
N GLU A 130 -7.30 -12.75 -5.36
CA GLU A 130 -6.07 -13.19 -6.03
C GLU A 130 -6.28 -14.44 -6.89
N SER A 131 -7.01 -15.42 -6.38
CA SER A 131 -7.29 -16.66 -7.12
C SER A 131 -8.18 -16.44 -8.33
N LEU A 132 -9.11 -15.48 -8.26
CA LEU A 132 -9.93 -15.11 -9.40
C LEU A 132 -9.13 -14.34 -10.45
N ASP A 133 -8.27 -13.41 -10.03
CA ASP A 133 -7.38 -12.70 -10.95
C ASP A 133 -6.40 -13.66 -11.65
N HIS A 134 -5.81 -14.61 -10.91
CA HIS A 134 -4.95 -15.64 -11.47
C HIS A 134 -5.70 -16.56 -12.45
N ALA A 135 -6.91 -16.99 -12.10
CA ALA A 135 -7.73 -17.83 -12.98
C ALA A 135 -8.07 -17.14 -14.31
N ILE A 136 -8.40 -15.85 -14.26
CA ILE A 136 -8.69 -15.04 -15.45
C ILE A 136 -7.43 -14.85 -16.30
N GLN A 137 -6.31 -14.47 -15.68
CA GLN A 137 -5.07 -14.17 -16.38
C GLN A 137 -4.48 -15.40 -17.09
N PHE A 138 -4.49 -16.55 -16.41
CA PHE A 138 -3.89 -17.79 -16.92
C PHE A 138 -4.88 -18.74 -17.60
N LYS A 139 -6.19 -18.42 -17.61
CA LYS A 139 -7.27 -19.28 -18.12
C LYS A 139 -7.21 -20.70 -17.53
N GLN A 140 -6.91 -20.77 -16.24
CA GLN A 140 -6.78 -22.02 -15.49
C GLN A 140 -7.91 -22.14 -14.47
N PRO A 141 -8.26 -23.37 -14.06
CA PRO A 141 -9.19 -23.56 -12.96
C PRO A 141 -8.69 -22.83 -11.71
N MET A 142 -9.61 -22.33 -10.91
CA MET A 142 -9.31 -21.55 -9.73
C MET A 142 -8.62 -22.45 -8.69
N SER A 143 -7.42 -22.05 -8.25
CA SER A 143 -6.59 -22.88 -7.38
C SER A 143 -7.01 -22.74 -5.91
N PRO A 144 -7.22 -23.87 -5.19
CA PRO A 144 -7.48 -23.85 -3.76
C PRO A 144 -6.23 -23.51 -2.94
N ASP A 145 -5.02 -23.70 -3.48
CA ASP A 145 -3.76 -23.68 -2.72
C ASP A 145 -2.91 -22.44 -2.96
N ILE A 146 -3.50 -21.35 -3.47
CA ILE A 146 -2.77 -20.08 -3.55
C ILE A 146 -2.36 -19.68 -2.14
N GLU A 147 -1.06 -19.59 -1.91
CA GLU A 147 -0.44 -19.15 -0.67
C GLU A 147 -0.84 -17.68 -0.42
N THR A 148 -2.02 -17.47 0.17
CA THR A 148 -2.37 -16.14 0.64
C THR A 148 -1.54 -15.83 1.88
N PRO A 149 -0.83 -14.71 1.93
CA PRO A 149 -0.14 -14.31 3.14
C PRO A 149 -1.15 -14.24 4.30
N LEU A 150 -0.84 -14.92 5.41
CA LEU A 150 -1.64 -14.94 6.64
C LEU A 150 -1.86 -13.55 7.26
N ILE A 151 -1.13 -12.57 6.75
CA ILE A 151 -1.22 -11.15 7.09
C ILE A 151 -1.76 -10.48 5.83
N SER A 152 -2.98 -9.96 5.89
CA SER A 152 -3.44 -9.00 4.89
C SER A 152 -2.42 -7.86 4.84
N ASP A 153 -1.82 -7.57 3.69
CA ASP A 153 -0.90 -6.43 3.43
C ASP A 153 -1.55 -5.04 3.60
N HIS A 154 -2.56 -4.94 4.46
CA HIS A 154 -3.17 -3.71 4.94
C HIS A 154 -2.63 -3.30 6.32
N GLY A 155 -1.42 -3.75 6.69
CA GLY A 155 -0.61 -2.98 7.63
C GLY A 155 -0.41 -1.56 7.07
N PRO A 156 -0.25 -0.51 7.91
CA PRO A 156 0.09 0.81 7.40
C PRO A 156 1.35 0.66 6.55
N ARG A 157 1.18 0.78 5.22
CA ARG A 157 2.23 0.58 4.22
C ARG A 157 3.48 1.30 4.69
N THR A 158 4.42 0.55 5.25
CA THR A 158 5.71 1.11 5.58
C THR A 158 6.39 1.42 4.24
N SER A 159 7.12 2.52 4.20
CA SER A 159 7.74 3.10 2.99
C SER A 159 8.74 2.19 2.26
N LEU A 160 8.83 0.91 2.64
CA LEU A 160 9.75 -0.09 2.13
C LEU A 160 9.12 -1.04 1.09
N GLU A 161 7.79 -1.06 0.96
CA GLU A 161 7.10 -2.07 0.13
C GLU A 161 6.66 -1.53 -1.24
N ASN A 162 6.88 -0.24 -1.50
CA ASN A 162 6.58 0.41 -2.77
C ASN A 162 7.68 0.20 -3.82
N THR A 163 8.27 -0.99 -3.86
CA THR A 163 9.19 -1.45 -4.91
C THR A 163 8.43 -2.18 -6.02
N SER A 164 7.19 -1.79 -6.30
CA SER A 164 6.43 -2.28 -7.45
C SER A 164 6.86 -1.53 -8.72
N VAL A 165 7.72 -2.18 -9.49
CA VAL A 165 7.84 -2.05 -10.96
C VAL A 165 7.85 -0.59 -11.46
N MET A 166 8.78 0.23 -10.95
CA MET A 166 9.16 1.44 -11.68
C MET A 166 10.10 1.01 -12.81
N GLU A 167 9.76 1.32 -14.06
CA GLU A 167 10.64 1.10 -15.21
C GLU A 167 12.06 1.61 -14.89
N GLU A 168 13.02 0.69 -14.76
CA GLU A 168 14.42 0.99 -14.39
C GLU A 168 15.00 2.15 -15.22
N ARG A 169 14.60 2.22 -16.49
CA ARG A 169 15.01 3.27 -17.42
C ARG A 169 14.53 4.66 -17.01
N ARG A 170 13.31 4.79 -16.49
CA ARG A 170 12.72 6.08 -16.06
C ARG A 170 13.32 6.54 -14.74
N VAL A 171 13.56 5.60 -13.82
CA VAL A 171 14.22 5.89 -12.54
C VAL A 171 15.64 6.42 -12.77
N MET A 172 16.40 5.80 -13.68
CA MET A 172 17.77 6.22 -14.00
C MET A 172 17.85 7.66 -14.54
N TRP A 173 16.95 8.05 -15.44
CA TRP A 173 16.87 9.44 -15.95
C TRP A 173 16.54 10.43 -14.85
N VAL A 174 15.60 10.08 -13.97
CA VAL A 174 15.23 10.92 -12.83
C VAL A 174 16.42 11.13 -11.91
N LEU A 175 17.14 10.06 -11.53
CA LEU A 175 18.32 10.15 -10.68
C LEU A 175 19.44 10.99 -11.33
N PHE A 176 19.63 10.90 -12.65
CA PHE A 176 20.58 11.73 -13.38
C PHE A 176 20.21 13.22 -13.34
N VAL A 177 18.93 13.56 -13.54
CA VAL A 177 18.45 14.94 -13.46
C VAL A 177 18.65 15.50 -12.05
N ILE A 178 18.41 14.70 -11.01
CA ILE A 178 18.62 15.11 -9.62
C ILE A 178 20.10 15.33 -9.31
N ALA A 179 20.98 14.46 -9.80
CA ALA A 179 22.42 14.65 -9.67
C ALA A 179 22.87 15.98 -10.30
N LEU A 180 22.36 16.29 -11.49
CA LEU A 180 22.65 17.56 -12.19
C LEU A 180 22.13 18.78 -11.41
N LEU A 181 20.89 18.72 -10.92
CA LEU A 181 20.30 19.79 -10.10
C LEU A 181 21.09 20.01 -8.80
N SER A 182 21.57 18.94 -8.19
CA SER A 182 22.41 19.00 -6.99
C SER A 182 23.75 19.69 -7.26
N ILE A 183 24.43 19.33 -8.37
CA ILE A 183 25.66 20.00 -8.82
C ILE A 183 25.43 21.49 -9.06
N ILE A 184 24.35 21.85 -9.77
CA ILE A 184 23.99 23.25 -10.05
C ILE A 184 23.74 24.02 -8.76
N SER A 185 23.07 23.41 -7.78
CA SER A 185 22.81 24.04 -6.48
C SER A 185 24.10 24.35 -5.72
N VAL A 186 25.03 23.39 -5.65
CA VAL A 186 26.31 23.56 -4.93
C VAL A 186 27.22 24.57 -5.62
N THR A 187 27.30 24.54 -6.95
CA THR A 187 28.09 25.50 -7.73
C THR A 187 27.51 26.91 -7.67
N SER A 188 26.18 27.05 -7.68
CA SER A 188 25.49 28.34 -7.49
C SER A 188 25.73 28.91 -6.09
N TRP A 189 25.79 28.05 -5.07
CA TRP A 189 26.15 28.46 -3.71
C TRP A 189 27.59 28.97 -3.62
N LEU A 190 28.55 28.27 -4.25
CA LEU A 190 29.94 28.73 -4.33
C LEU A 190 30.04 30.09 -5.05
N GLY A 191 29.32 30.27 -6.16
CA GLY A 191 29.25 31.54 -6.86
C GLY A 191 28.69 32.68 -6.01
N ALA A 192 27.66 32.40 -5.19
CA ALA A 192 27.11 33.36 -4.24
C ALA A 192 28.12 33.75 -3.15
N LEU A 193 28.85 32.77 -2.59
CA LEU A 193 29.88 33.03 -1.57
C LEU A 193 31.04 33.87 -2.12
N VAL A 194 31.55 33.53 -3.30
CA VAL A 194 32.63 34.29 -3.98
C VAL A 194 32.19 35.73 -4.25
N ALA A 195 30.93 35.93 -4.67
CA ALA A 195 30.37 37.26 -4.91
C ALA A 195 30.25 38.10 -3.61
N ILE A 196 30.08 37.45 -2.45
CA ILE A 196 29.94 38.12 -1.15
C ILE A 196 31.31 38.43 -0.52
N GLU A 197 32.30 37.53 -0.65
CA GLU A 197 33.61 37.68 0.01
C GLU A 197 34.61 38.58 -0.74
N ALA A 198 34.45 38.77 -2.06
CA ALA A 198 35.39 39.56 -2.85
C ALA A 198 35.34 41.06 -2.50
N SER A 199 36.24 41.51 -1.62
CA SER A 199 36.38 42.88 -1.13
C SER A 199 36.69 43.94 -2.21
N GLY A 200 37.07 43.53 -3.43
CA GLY A 200 37.31 44.42 -4.58
C GLY A 200 36.08 44.80 -5.41
N PHE A 201 34.89 44.23 -5.13
CA PHE A 201 33.75 44.23 -6.06
C PHE A 201 32.42 44.77 -5.48
N SER A 202 32.45 45.54 -4.39
CA SER A 202 31.25 46.01 -3.66
C SER A 202 30.48 47.19 -4.28
N LEU A 203 30.78 47.61 -5.52
CA LEU A 203 30.30 48.89 -6.08
C LEU A 203 29.33 48.81 -7.28
N SER A 204 28.89 47.62 -7.74
CA SER A 204 27.99 47.53 -8.92
C SER A 204 26.66 46.82 -8.66
N TYR A 205 25.57 47.42 -9.15
CA TYR A 205 24.18 46.97 -8.97
C TYR A 205 23.90 45.58 -9.60
N ASN A 206 24.69 45.19 -10.60
CA ASN A 206 24.57 43.90 -11.30
C ASN A 206 24.89 42.70 -10.40
N TYR A 207 25.62 42.89 -9.29
CA TYR A 207 26.01 41.79 -8.40
C TYR A 207 24.95 41.40 -7.39
N ILE A 208 24.11 42.34 -6.95
CA ILE A 208 22.92 42.01 -6.15
C ILE A 208 21.98 41.14 -6.98
N VAL A 209 21.84 41.44 -8.27
CA VAL A 209 21.08 40.62 -9.22
C VAL A 209 21.70 39.23 -9.38
N LEU A 210 23.04 39.12 -9.42
CA LEU A 210 23.74 37.84 -9.48
C LEU A 210 23.53 37.01 -8.21
N ALA A 211 23.69 37.59 -7.03
CA ALA A 211 23.50 36.92 -5.74
C ALA A 211 22.04 36.45 -5.56
N VAL A 212 21.07 37.30 -5.93
CA VAL A 212 19.64 36.95 -5.93
C VAL A 212 19.34 35.86 -6.97
N GLY A 213 19.97 35.91 -8.14
CA GLY A 213 19.87 34.87 -9.17
C GLY A 213 20.39 33.51 -8.68
N CYS A 214 21.55 33.49 -8.03
CA CYS A 214 22.11 32.28 -7.42
C CYS A 214 21.21 31.74 -6.30
N ALA A 215 20.67 32.60 -5.43
CA ALA A 215 19.72 32.20 -4.39
C ALA A 215 18.41 31.63 -4.98
N GLY A 216 17.90 32.25 -6.05
CA GLY A 216 16.73 31.76 -6.78
C GLY A 216 16.95 30.39 -7.42
N LEU A 217 18.13 30.15 -7.99
CA LEU A 217 18.50 28.84 -8.55
C LEU A 217 18.57 27.75 -7.47
N ILE A 218 19.12 28.06 -6.29
CA ILE A 218 19.16 27.14 -5.14
C ILE A 218 17.74 26.82 -4.65
N ALA A 219 16.89 27.83 -4.50
CA ALA A 219 15.51 27.64 -4.09
C ALA A 219 14.74 26.79 -5.12
N GLY A 220 14.94 27.06 -6.41
CA GLY A 220 14.34 26.30 -7.51
C GLY A 220 14.80 24.85 -7.56
N SER A 221 16.09 24.59 -7.39
CA SER A 221 16.63 23.22 -7.37
C SER A 221 16.15 22.43 -6.15
N VAL A 222 16.13 23.03 -4.95
CA VAL A 222 15.60 22.39 -3.74
C VAL A 222 14.11 22.10 -3.87
N TRP A 223 13.34 23.03 -4.43
CA TRP A 223 11.90 22.83 -4.68
C TRP A 223 11.65 21.69 -5.68
N ALA A 224 12.41 21.66 -6.78
CA ALA A 224 12.32 20.57 -7.77
C ALA A 224 12.68 19.21 -7.14
N VAL A 225 13.75 19.13 -6.35
CA VAL A 225 14.14 17.91 -5.63
C VAL A 225 13.05 17.48 -4.65
N SER A 226 12.42 18.43 -3.95
CA SER A 226 11.30 18.14 -3.04
C SER A 226 10.09 17.55 -3.76
N GLN A 227 9.74 18.10 -4.92
CA GLN A 227 8.62 17.60 -5.74
C GLN A 227 8.91 16.25 -6.38
N LEU A 228 10.17 15.95 -6.73
CA LEU A 228 10.54 14.62 -7.21
C LEU A 228 10.62 13.62 -6.06
N ALA A 229 11.06 14.03 -4.87
CA ALA A 229 11.13 13.19 -3.69
C ALA A 229 9.77 12.72 -3.16
N SER A 230 8.67 13.42 -3.49
CA SER A 230 7.32 12.93 -3.15
C SER A 230 6.89 11.74 -4.02
N ASN A 231 7.50 11.61 -5.21
CA ASN A 231 7.11 10.62 -6.21
C ASN A 231 8.12 9.46 -6.31
N PHE A 232 9.34 9.64 -5.82
CA PHE A 232 10.42 8.67 -5.92
C PHE A 232 11.24 8.59 -4.62
N PRO A 233 11.35 7.42 -3.97
CA PRO A 233 12.04 7.28 -2.68
C PRO A 233 13.56 7.47 -2.75
N ASP A 234 14.19 7.08 -3.87
CA ASP A 234 15.65 7.08 -4.04
C ASP A 234 16.25 8.47 -4.35
N VAL A 235 15.40 9.47 -4.54
CA VAL A 235 15.80 10.83 -4.94
C VAL A 235 16.54 11.56 -3.82
N ARG A 236 16.06 11.41 -2.58
CA ARG A 236 16.67 12.07 -1.42
C ARG A 236 18.09 11.55 -1.13
N PRO A 237 18.33 10.23 -1.02
CA PRO A 237 19.68 9.75 -0.75
C PRO A 237 20.65 10.05 -1.90
N VAL A 238 20.23 9.95 -3.17
CA VAL A 238 21.10 10.25 -4.32
C VAL A 238 21.39 11.75 -4.44
N GLY A 239 20.41 12.62 -4.23
CA GLY A 239 20.61 14.07 -4.21
C GLY A 239 21.57 14.51 -3.10
N LEU A 240 21.46 13.91 -1.91
CA LEU A 240 22.33 14.20 -0.77
C LEU A 240 23.75 13.67 -1.00
N ALA A 241 23.90 12.45 -1.52
CA ALA A 241 25.20 11.87 -1.83
C ALA A 241 25.95 12.68 -2.90
N THR A 242 25.26 13.12 -3.95
CA THR A 242 25.84 13.95 -5.00
C THR A 242 26.21 15.35 -4.51
N ALA A 243 25.37 15.96 -3.65
CA ALA A 243 25.70 17.24 -3.01
C ALA A 243 26.96 17.12 -2.15
N LEU A 244 27.02 16.10 -1.29
CA LEU A 244 28.17 15.84 -0.43
C LEU A 244 29.45 15.54 -1.24
N ALA A 245 29.35 14.76 -2.31
CA ALA A 245 30.49 14.49 -3.18
C ALA A 245 31.03 15.77 -3.80
N MET A 246 30.15 16.66 -4.26
CA MET A 246 30.55 17.94 -4.85
C MET A 246 31.13 18.91 -3.83
N THR A 247 30.55 19.03 -2.63
CA THR A 247 31.10 19.89 -1.58
C THR A 247 32.47 19.38 -1.14
N LEU A 248 32.64 18.06 -1.00
CA LEU A 248 33.90 17.44 -0.62
C LEU A 248 34.97 17.61 -1.71
N LEU A 249 34.59 17.54 -2.99
CA LEU A 249 35.48 17.82 -4.12
C LEU A 249 35.95 19.28 -4.10
N ILE A 250 35.04 20.24 -3.92
CA ILE A 250 35.37 21.67 -3.78
C ILE A 250 36.33 21.90 -2.59
N LEU A 251 35.99 21.35 -1.42
CA LEU A 251 36.79 21.45 -0.21
C LEU A 251 38.18 20.82 -0.38
N LEU A 252 38.32 19.75 -1.17
CA LEU A 252 39.62 19.12 -1.44
C LEU A 252 40.56 20.07 -2.21
N PHE A 253 40.02 20.91 -3.09
CA PHE A 253 40.79 21.88 -3.86
C PHE A 253 41.10 23.16 -3.06
N GLU A 254 40.14 23.69 -2.30
CA GLU A 254 40.31 24.97 -1.58
C GLU A 254 40.89 24.81 -0.16
N ALA A 255 40.51 23.76 0.57
CA ALA A 255 40.87 23.56 1.98
C ALA A 255 41.02 22.05 2.32
N PRO A 256 42.09 21.39 1.86
CA PRO A 256 42.24 19.93 1.90
C PRO A 256 42.23 19.35 3.33
N VAL A 257 42.69 20.13 4.32
CA VAL A 257 42.68 19.72 5.74
C VAL A 257 41.25 19.64 6.29
N LEU A 258 40.39 20.59 5.92
CA LEU A 258 38.96 20.56 6.28
C LEU A 258 38.25 19.38 5.59
N ALA A 259 38.56 19.11 4.32
CA ALA A 259 38.02 17.96 3.59
C ALA A 259 38.37 16.63 4.29
N LEU A 260 39.64 16.43 4.66
CA LEU A 260 40.11 15.23 5.38
C LEU A 260 39.40 15.07 6.73
N SER A 261 39.16 16.17 7.46
CA SER A 261 38.42 16.14 8.73
C SER A 261 36.95 15.75 8.56
N MET A 262 36.30 16.18 7.48
CA MET A 262 34.92 15.80 7.15
C MET A 262 34.82 14.33 6.73
N ILE A 263 35.78 13.84 5.94
CA ILE A 263 35.86 12.41 5.59
C ILE A 263 35.98 11.56 6.86
N PHE A 264 36.90 11.94 7.76
CA PHE A 264 37.14 11.18 8.98
C PHE A 264 35.92 11.18 9.91
N SER A 265 35.32 12.34 10.16
CA SER A 265 34.11 12.44 10.99
C SER A 265 32.91 11.73 10.36
N GLY A 266 32.69 11.86 9.06
CA GLY A 266 31.65 11.15 8.33
C GLY A 266 31.80 9.63 8.40
N SER A 267 33.04 9.12 8.27
CA SER A 267 33.34 7.70 8.41
C SER A 267 33.06 7.17 9.82
N LEU A 268 33.33 7.99 10.84
CA LEU A 268 33.09 7.65 12.24
C LEU A 268 31.59 7.59 12.56
N ILE A 269 30.80 8.53 12.02
CA ILE A 269 29.33 8.53 12.14
C ILE A 269 28.72 7.34 11.41
N ALA A 270 29.18 7.04 10.19
CA ALA A 270 28.72 5.88 9.43
C ALA A 270 29.06 4.55 10.13
N GLY A 271 30.26 4.46 10.70
CA GLY A 271 30.68 3.32 11.52
C GLY A 271 29.80 3.16 12.77
N ALA A 272 29.54 4.25 13.49
CA ALA A 272 28.65 4.23 14.65
C ALA A 272 27.22 3.80 14.26
N TYR A 273 26.65 4.37 13.19
CA TYR A 273 25.34 3.98 12.68
C TYR A 273 25.29 2.49 12.33
N TRP A 274 26.30 1.97 11.63
CA TRP A 274 26.35 0.55 11.27
C TRP A 274 26.38 -0.36 12.52
N VAL A 275 27.19 -0.01 13.52
CA VAL A 275 27.27 -0.76 14.78
C VAL A 275 25.94 -0.70 15.54
N TYR A 276 25.35 0.47 15.73
CA TYR A 276 24.12 0.65 16.51
C TYR A 276 22.87 0.13 15.81
N VAL A 277 22.70 0.40 14.51
CA VAL A 277 21.46 0.12 13.79
C VAL A 277 21.50 -1.23 13.09
N LYS A 278 22.64 -1.60 12.50
CA LYS A 278 22.70 -2.83 11.70
C LYS A 278 23.19 -4.04 12.49
N ARG A 279 24.01 -3.84 13.53
CA ARG A 279 24.57 -4.93 14.33
C ARG A 279 23.87 -5.13 15.68
N LEU A 280 23.55 -4.05 16.39
CA LEU A 280 22.92 -4.13 17.72
C LEU A 280 21.40 -4.28 17.65
N LEU A 281 20.74 -3.62 16.70
CA LEU A 281 19.28 -3.64 16.53
C LEU A 281 18.69 -5.03 16.18
N PRO A 282 19.31 -5.87 15.32
CA PRO A 282 18.85 -7.25 15.13
C PRO A 282 19.22 -8.20 16.28
N GLY A 283 20.10 -7.78 17.20
CA GLY A 283 20.49 -8.54 18.40
C GLY A 283 19.73 -8.13 19.67
N LEU A 284 18.95 -7.04 19.63
CA LEU A 284 18.06 -6.66 20.72
C LEU A 284 16.86 -7.62 20.71
N PRO A 285 16.56 -8.32 21.82
CA PRO A 285 15.34 -9.10 21.90
C PRO A 285 14.18 -8.14 21.69
N ALA A 286 13.43 -8.34 20.60
CA ALA A 286 12.18 -7.63 20.36
C ALA A 286 11.38 -7.65 21.67
N ILE A 287 10.82 -6.51 22.06
CA ILE A 287 10.04 -6.34 23.29
C ILE A 287 8.91 -7.38 23.41
N ASP A 288 8.58 -8.07 22.32
CA ASP A 288 7.60 -9.16 22.20
C ASP A 288 8.09 -10.56 22.61
N GLN A 289 9.40 -10.78 22.84
CA GLN A 289 9.93 -12.07 23.29
C GLN A 289 9.38 -12.54 24.65
N PRO A 290 9.31 -11.71 25.72
CA PRO A 290 8.71 -12.14 26.97
C PRO A 290 7.21 -12.43 26.80
N MET A 291 6.49 -11.63 26.00
CA MET A 291 5.06 -11.79 25.74
C MET A 291 4.75 -13.09 24.97
N SER A 292 5.57 -13.41 23.96
CA SER A 292 5.42 -14.61 23.12
C SER A 292 5.87 -15.89 23.82
N TRP A 293 6.86 -15.82 24.72
CA TRP A 293 7.21 -16.93 25.59
C TRP A 293 6.11 -17.21 26.61
N LEU A 294 5.56 -16.17 27.24
CA LEU A 294 4.49 -16.30 28.23
C LEU A 294 3.20 -16.83 27.58
N SER A 295 2.86 -16.36 26.38
CA SER A 295 1.70 -16.84 25.63
C SER A 295 1.84 -18.30 25.21
N ARG A 296 3.02 -18.74 24.76
CA ARG A 296 3.28 -20.14 24.41
C ARG A 296 3.25 -21.07 25.63
N ARG A 297 3.70 -20.60 26.79
CA ARG A 297 3.65 -21.38 28.03
C ARG A 297 2.21 -21.52 28.53
N LEU A 298 1.45 -20.44 28.55
CA LEU A 298 0.03 -20.44 28.94
C LEU A 298 -0.86 -21.24 27.98
N ALA A 299 -0.54 -21.23 26.68
CA ALA A 299 -1.23 -22.07 25.69
C ALA A 299 -0.96 -23.56 25.89
N ARG A 300 0.25 -23.95 26.35
CA ARG A 300 0.56 -25.34 26.74
C ARG A 300 -0.17 -25.76 28.01
N ASP A 301 -0.44 -24.82 28.91
CA ASP A 301 -1.20 -25.03 30.14
C ASP A 301 -2.73 -24.95 29.93
N GLY A 302 -3.18 -24.84 28.66
CA GLY A 302 -4.62 -24.92 28.30
C GLY A 302 -5.41 -23.63 28.47
N VAL A 303 -4.74 -22.48 28.62
CA VAL A 303 -5.40 -21.18 28.83
C VAL A 303 -5.52 -20.43 27.50
N SER A 304 -6.75 -20.03 27.15
CA SER A 304 -7.12 -19.43 25.85
C SER A 304 -6.45 -18.08 25.56
N SER A 305 -6.12 -17.28 26.59
CA SER A 305 -5.38 -16.03 26.38
C SER A 305 -4.66 -15.52 27.64
N VAL A 306 -3.49 -14.88 27.44
CA VAL A 306 -2.73 -14.18 28.50
C VAL A 306 -3.58 -13.09 29.16
N ARG A 307 -4.44 -12.43 28.36
CA ARG A 307 -5.30 -11.34 28.81
C ARG A 307 -6.37 -11.81 29.79
N GLU A 308 -7.02 -12.95 29.53
CA GLU A 308 -8.01 -13.52 30.46
C GLU A 308 -7.36 -13.91 31.78
N ARG A 309 -6.17 -14.53 31.76
CA ARG A 309 -5.49 -14.93 32.99
C ARG A 309 -5.00 -13.75 33.83
N VAL A 310 -4.51 -12.68 33.19
CA VAL A 310 -4.11 -11.45 33.88
C VAL A 310 -5.32 -10.76 34.49
N LEU A 311 -6.47 -10.74 33.78
CA LEU A 311 -7.72 -10.21 34.32
C LEU A 311 -8.24 -11.04 35.51
N GLU A 312 -8.16 -12.37 35.42
CA GLU A 312 -8.60 -13.29 36.47
C GLU A 312 -7.73 -13.19 37.74
N VAL A 313 -6.40 -13.07 37.58
CA VAL A 313 -5.46 -12.85 38.69
C VAL A 313 -5.63 -11.45 39.30
N TRP A 314 -5.89 -10.45 38.46
CA TRP A 314 -6.18 -9.09 38.94
C TRP A 314 -7.47 -9.03 39.75
N ASP A 315 -8.51 -9.75 39.31
CA ASP A 315 -9.78 -9.85 40.02
C ASP A 315 -9.61 -10.59 41.37
N GLN A 316 -8.83 -11.68 41.39
CA GLN A 316 -8.47 -12.42 42.62
C GLN A 316 -7.61 -11.61 43.60
N ALA A 317 -6.75 -10.72 43.10
CA ALA A 317 -5.93 -9.84 43.95
C ALA A 317 -6.70 -8.61 44.45
N SER A 318 -7.87 -8.33 43.88
CA SER A 318 -8.75 -7.22 44.27
C SER A 318 -9.85 -7.61 45.28
N GLN A 319 -9.95 -8.90 45.61
CA GLN A 319 -10.73 -9.45 46.73
C GLN A 319 -9.87 -9.62 47.97
#